data_AF-D2RGL9-F1
#
_entry.id   AF-D2RGL9-F1
#
_cell.length_a   1.000
_cell.length_b   1.000
_cell.length_c   1.000
_cell.angle_alpha   90.00
_cell.angle_beta   90.00
_cell.angle_gamma   90.00
#
_symmetry.space_group_name_H-M   'P 1'
#
loop_
_entity.id
_entity.type
_entity.pdbx_description
1 polymer ?
#
loop_
_entity_poly.entity_id
_entity_poly.type
_entity_poly.pdbx_seq_one_letter_code
_entity_poly.pdbx_strand_id
1 'polypeptide(L)'
;MNLIIADTLPALMGLIVVALSAVAYSSLSAKIDARAINPRDIAVCILLLVVTAIYKGVTGILTMFYGIDPTYHTLHGLILLMIVEAVILVRLLHIFKSVGALRINRDTFEFLIYLAVLHLVAREVDEYIRIYLSNFETIVQVVIMSFVASITLIGLVLGAYLLKIHKELASLVDAVDVVPPVKTSCIAFSFVGLYGIHRVSHTIPHSCFLLALAALSLLVAGVQLLLELEMKYLKPLRRHNRI
;
A
#
# COMPACT_ATOMS: atom_id res chain seq x y z
N MET A 1 6.82 19.49 -19.84
CA MET A 1 5.57 18.99 -19.23
C MET A 1 4.97 20.13 -18.42
N ASN A 2 3.72 20.54 -18.66
CA ASN A 2 3.10 21.64 -17.92
C ASN A 2 3.11 21.33 -16.42
N LEU A 3 3.68 22.21 -15.58
CA LEU A 3 3.75 22.05 -14.11
C LEU A 3 2.39 21.64 -13.52
N ILE A 4 1.31 22.23 -14.06
CA ILE A 4 -0.08 21.95 -13.70
C ILE A 4 -0.40 20.45 -13.83
N ILE A 5 0.03 19.76 -14.89
CA ILE A 5 -0.25 18.33 -15.09
C ILE A 5 0.59 17.47 -14.14
N ALA A 6 1.83 17.88 -13.86
CA ALA A 6 2.75 17.15 -12.98
C ALA A 6 2.25 17.08 -11.53
N ASP A 7 1.50 18.10 -11.09
CA ASP A 7 1.00 18.20 -9.71
C ASP A 7 -0.48 17.76 -9.59
N THR A 8 -1.33 18.11 -10.56
CA THR A 8 -2.77 17.79 -10.48
C THR A 8 -3.07 16.31 -10.68
N LEU A 9 -2.32 15.62 -11.55
CA LEU A 9 -2.58 14.22 -11.86
C LEU A 9 -2.32 13.29 -10.66
N PRO A 10 -1.20 13.39 -9.92
CA PRO A 10 -0.99 12.61 -8.70
C PRO A 10 -2.05 12.86 -7.63
N ALA A 11 -2.54 14.10 -7.47
CA ALA A 11 -3.57 14.40 -6.48
C ALA A 11 -4.93 13.83 -6.84
N LEU A 12 -5.34 13.92 -8.11
CA LEU A 12 -6.58 13.30 -8.58
C LEU A 12 -6.54 11.78 -8.39
N MET A 13 -5.43 11.15 -8.78
CA MET A 13 -5.22 9.73 -8.55
C MET A 13 -5.21 9.39 -7.06
N GLY A 14 -4.57 10.21 -6.24
CA GLY A 14 -4.53 10.05 -4.79
C GLY A 14 -5.92 10.11 -4.15
N LEU A 15 -6.77 11.04 -4.59
CA LEU A 15 -8.16 11.14 -4.14
C LEU A 15 -8.97 9.88 -4.51
N ILE A 16 -8.78 9.37 -5.73
CA ILE A 16 -9.41 8.11 -6.18
C ILE A 16 -8.98 6.96 -5.27
N VAL A 17 -7.68 6.78 -5.04
CA VAL A 17 -7.17 5.70 -4.18
C VAL A 17 -7.69 5.81 -2.75
N VAL A 18 -7.73 7.02 -2.18
CA VAL A 18 -8.30 7.27 -0.84
C VAL A 18 -9.78 6.90 -0.79
N ALA A 19 -10.58 7.36 -1.76
CA ALA A 19 -12.00 7.08 -1.82
C ALA A 19 -12.28 5.57 -1.94
N LEU A 20 -11.59 4.89 -2.86
CA LEU A 20 -11.72 3.44 -3.05
C LEU A 20 -11.30 2.66 -1.81
N SER A 21 -10.21 3.08 -1.16
CA SER A 21 -9.72 2.46 0.07
C SER A 21 -10.72 2.60 1.22
N ALA A 22 -11.35 3.76 1.37
CA ALA A 22 -12.35 3.99 2.40
C ALA A 22 -13.60 3.11 2.22
N VAL A 23 -14.09 2.99 0.98
CA VAL A 23 -15.24 2.11 0.67
C VAL A 23 -14.87 0.64 0.88
N ALA A 24 -13.67 0.23 0.46
CA ALA A 24 -13.20 -1.15 0.65
C ALA A 24 -13.02 -1.49 2.13
N TYR A 25 -12.39 -0.59 2.90
CA TYR A 25 -12.18 -0.73 4.34
C TYR A 25 -13.49 -0.91 5.10
N SER A 26 -14.48 -0.07 4.80
CA SER A 26 -15.81 -0.13 5.40
C SER A 26 -16.57 -1.41 5.04
N SER A 27 -16.48 -1.84 3.78
CA SER A 27 -17.15 -3.07 3.32
C SER A 27 -16.63 -4.30 4.07
N LEU A 28 -15.34 -4.31 4.43
CA LEU A 28 -14.70 -5.38 5.23
C LEU A 28 -15.13 -5.42 6.71
N SER A 29 -15.86 -4.41 7.22
CA SER A 29 -16.45 -4.47 8.57
C SER A 29 -17.74 -5.28 8.63
N ALA A 30 -18.39 -5.55 7.50
CA ALA A 30 -19.44 -6.56 7.45
C ALA A 30 -18.82 -7.94 7.70
N LYS A 31 -19.56 -8.90 8.28
CA LYS A 31 -19.14 -10.30 8.33
C LYS A 31 -19.08 -10.85 6.90
N ILE A 32 -17.99 -10.56 6.19
CA ILE A 32 -17.70 -11.11 4.87
C ILE A 32 -17.25 -12.55 5.09
N ASP A 33 -17.86 -13.48 4.37
CA ASP A 33 -17.38 -14.86 4.31
C ASP A 33 -15.96 -14.85 3.72
N ALA A 34 -14.98 -15.40 4.45
CA ALA A 34 -13.60 -15.52 4.01
C ALA A 34 -13.47 -16.20 2.63
N ARG A 35 -14.45 -17.03 2.24
CA ARG A 35 -14.55 -17.66 0.90
C ARG A 35 -14.73 -16.66 -0.25
N ALA A 36 -15.21 -15.45 0.04
CA ALA A 36 -15.47 -14.45 -1.00
C ALA A 36 -14.18 -13.96 -1.67
N ILE A 37 -13.03 -14.02 -0.98
CA ILE A 37 -11.75 -13.58 -1.53
C ILE A 37 -10.89 -14.81 -1.84
N ASN A 38 -10.71 -15.09 -3.13
CA ASN A 38 -9.92 -16.22 -3.58
C ASN A 38 -8.42 -15.99 -3.30
N PRO A 39 -7.69 -16.95 -2.71
CA PRO A 39 -6.23 -16.86 -2.52
C PRO A 39 -5.45 -16.55 -3.82
N ARG A 40 -5.96 -17.01 -4.97
CA ARG A 40 -5.38 -16.70 -6.29
C ARG A 40 -5.47 -15.21 -6.61
N ASP A 41 -6.57 -14.56 -6.27
CA ASP A 41 -6.72 -13.11 -6.49
C ASP A 41 -5.74 -12.32 -5.62
N ILE A 42 -5.54 -12.77 -4.37
CA ILE A 42 -4.57 -12.18 -3.45
C ILE A 42 -3.15 -12.35 -3.96
N ALA A 43 -2.79 -13.53 -4.47
CA ALA A 43 -1.49 -13.78 -5.07
C ALA A 43 -1.23 -12.87 -6.28
N VAL A 44 -2.24 -12.64 -7.12
CA VAL A 44 -2.13 -11.69 -8.25
C VAL A 44 -1.94 -10.25 -7.74
N CYS A 45 -2.67 -9.83 -6.71
CA CYS A 45 -2.48 -8.51 -6.10
C CYS A 45 -1.07 -8.34 -5.51
N ILE A 46 -0.57 -9.34 -4.77
CA ILE A 46 0.80 -9.34 -4.23
C ILE A 46 1.82 -9.27 -5.37
N LEU A 47 1.63 -10.04 -6.44
CA LEU A 47 2.52 -10.01 -7.60
C LEU A 47 2.57 -8.62 -8.24
N LEU A 48 1.42 -7.98 -8.45
CA LEU A 48 1.37 -6.63 -9.01
C LEU A 48 2.11 -5.62 -8.13
N LEU A 49 1.94 -5.69 -6.81
CA LEU A 49 2.66 -4.82 -5.86
C LEU A 49 4.16 -5.08 -5.89
N VAL A 50 4.60 -6.36 -5.91
CA VAL A 50 6.01 -6.74 -5.99
C VAL A 50 6.65 -6.24 -7.28
N VAL A 51 6.02 -6.46 -8.43
CA VAL A 51 6.54 -5.98 -9.73
C VAL A 51 6.65 -4.46 -9.74
N THR A 52 5.67 -3.76 -9.17
CA THR A 52 5.68 -2.30 -9.08
C THR A 52 6.79 -1.80 -8.14
N ALA A 53 6.99 -2.46 -7.00
CA ALA A 53 8.07 -2.14 -6.07
C ALA A 53 9.45 -2.39 -6.69
N ILE A 54 9.63 -3.47 -7.46
CA ILE A 54 10.87 -3.72 -8.23
C ILE A 54 11.09 -2.60 -9.25
N TYR A 55 10.07 -2.24 -10.03
CA TYR A 55 10.17 -1.13 -10.99
C TYR A 55 10.60 0.18 -10.32
N LYS A 56 9.96 0.54 -9.19
CA LYS A 56 10.33 1.75 -8.43
C LYS A 56 11.75 1.65 -7.86
N GLY A 57 12.17 0.48 -7.38
CA GLY A 57 13.53 0.25 -6.88
C GLY A 57 14.58 0.41 -7.97
N VAL A 58 14.37 -0.23 -9.12
CA VAL A 58 15.27 -0.15 -10.29
C VAL A 58 15.37 1.28 -10.79
N THR A 59 14.25 1.99 -10.97
CA THR A 59 14.27 3.39 -11.40
C THR A 59 14.97 4.30 -10.40
N GLY A 60 14.88 4.01 -9.09
CA GLY A 60 15.62 4.72 -8.05
C GLY A 60 17.14 4.54 -8.17
N ILE A 61 17.60 3.29 -8.34
CA ILE A 61 19.02 2.97 -8.57
C ILE A 61 19.52 3.63 -9.86
N LEU A 62 18.75 3.55 -10.94
CA LEU A 62 19.09 4.16 -12.23
C LEU A 62 19.21 5.68 -12.14
N THR A 63 18.32 6.33 -11.39
CA THR A 63 18.40 7.78 -11.13
C THR A 63 19.66 8.12 -10.34
N MET A 64 19.94 7.36 -9.27
CA MET A 64 21.05 7.66 -8.35
C MET A 64 22.43 7.40 -8.96
N PHE A 65 22.62 6.26 -9.65
CA PHE A 65 23.94 5.82 -10.12
C PHE A 65 24.21 6.15 -11.59
N TYR A 66 23.15 6.28 -12.40
CA TYR A 66 23.28 6.48 -13.85
C TYR A 66 22.74 7.83 -14.31
N GLY A 67 22.25 8.68 -13.38
CA GLY A 67 21.80 10.03 -13.70
C GLY A 67 20.60 10.09 -14.65
N ILE A 68 19.81 9.01 -14.73
CA ILE A 68 18.56 8.99 -15.49
C ILE A 68 17.58 10.00 -14.87
N ASP A 69 16.73 10.62 -15.70
CA ASP A 69 15.78 11.63 -15.28
C ASP A 69 14.96 11.17 -14.04
N PRO A 70 15.03 11.90 -12.90
CA PRO A 70 14.33 11.55 -11.66
C PRO A 70 12.81 11.53 -11.79
N THR A 71 12.26 12.11 -12.87
CA THR A 71 10.82 12.10 -13.18
C THR A 71 10.27 10.68 -13.35
N TYR A 72 11.09 9.74 -13.83
CA TYR A 72 10.66 8.33 -13.97
C TYR A 72 10.40 7.67 -12.60
N HIS A 73 11.26 7.95 -11.61
CA HIS A 73 11.11 7.40 -10.28
C HIS A 73 10.03 8.13 -9.47
N THR A 74 10.08 9.46 -9.44
CA THR A 74 9.29 10.30 -8.54
C THR A 74 7.86 10.53 -9.01
N LEU A 75 7.62 10.66 -10.32
CA LEU A 75 6.28 10.90 -10.88
C LEU A 75 5.69 9.64 -11.49
N HIS A 76 6.34 9.06 -12.49
CA HIS A 76 5.80 7.89 -13.21
C HIS A 76 5.70 6.68 -12.29
N GLY A 77 6.72 6.42 -11.46
CA GLY A 77 6.67 5.37 -10.44
C GLY A 77 5.57 5.57 -9.40
N LEU A 78 5.27 6.82 -9.02
CA LEU A 78 4.16 7.10 -8.09
C LEU A 78 2.80 6.90 -8.76
N ILE A 79 2.61 7.41 -9.98
CA ILE A 79 1.37 7.23 -10.75
C ILE A 79 1.11 5.76 -11.00
N LEU A 80 2.13 5.00 -11.42
CA LEU A 80 2.02 3.56 -11.64
C LEU A 80 1.57 2.82 -10.37
N LEU A 81 2.15 3.17 -9.21
CA LEU A 81 1.75 2.59 -7.93
C LEU A 81 0.27 2.88 -7.62
N MET A 82 -0.16 4.13 -7.74
CA MET A 82 -1.57 4.49 -7.49
C MET A 82 -2.53 3.83 -8.48
N ILE A 83 -2.14 3.63 -9.75
CA ILE A 83 -2.94 2.87 -10.72
C ILE A 83 -3.08 1.41 -10.26
N VAL A 84 -1.98 0.77 -9.86
CA VAL A 84 -2.01 -0.62 -9.39
C VAL A 84 -2.86 -0.76 -8.13
N GLU A 85 -2.73 0.16 -7.17
CA GLU A 85 -3.57 0.20 -5.97
C GLU A 85 -5.05 0.38 -6.31
N ALA A 86 -5.37 1.32 -7.21
CA ALA A 86 -6.74 1.51 -7.68
C ALA A 86 -7.30 0.25 -8.36
N VAL A 87 -6.51 -0.44 -9.18
CA VAL A 87 -6.92 -1.71 -9.82
C VAL A 87 -7.20 -2.79 -8.78
N ILE A 88 -6.35 -2.93 -7.77
CA ILE A 88 -6.54 -3.88 -6.65
C ILE A 88 -7.84 -3.56 -5.91
N LEU A 89 -8.04 -2.28 -5.55
CA LEU A 89 -9.22 -1.83 -4.81
C LEU A 89 -10.50 -2.00 -5.62
N VAL A 90 -10.52 -1.63 -6.91
CA VAL A 90 -11.68 -1.83 -7.78
C VAL A 90 -12.04 -3.31 -7.88
N ARG A 91 -11.05 -4.20 -7.97
CA ARG A 91 -11.28 -5.65 -7.99
C ARG A 91 -11.89 -6.14 -6.66
N LEU A 92 -11.38 -5.67 -5.52
CA LEU A 92 -11.95 -5.98 -4.21
C LEU A 92 -13.40 -5.48 -4.08
N LEU A 93 -13.67 -4.24 -4.49
CA LEU A 93 -15.02 -3.67 -4.47
C LEU A 93 -15.98 -4.43 -5.38
N HIS A 94 -15.51 -4.90 -6.54
CA HIS A 94 -16.30 -5.75 -7.43
C HIS A 94 -16.67 -7.09 -6.76
N ILE A 95 -15.72 -7.72 -6.07
CA ILE A 95 -15.97 -8.92 -5.26
C ILE A 95 -17.03 -8.62 -4.19
N PHE A 96 -16.86 -7.54 -3.42
CA PHE A 96 -17.83 -7.16 -2.38
C PHE A 96 -19.21 -6.85 -2.94
N LYS A 97 -19.29 -6.23 -4.13
CA LYS A 97 -20.56 -6.01 -4.82
C LYS A 97 -21.24 -7.34 -5.18
N SER A 98 -20.48 -8.30 -5.71
CA SER A 98 -21.02 -9.60 -6.13
C SER A 98 -21.60 -10.42 -4.98
N VAL A 99 -21.09 -10.25 -3.76
CA VAL A 99 -21.57 -10.93 -2.55
C VAL A 99 -22.51 -10.07 -1.69
N GLY A 100 -22.91 -8.89 -2.17
CA GLY A 100 -23.79 -7.96 -1.43
C GLY A 100 -23.17 -7.34 -0.17
N ALA A 101 -21.84 -7.39 -0.04
CA ALA A 101 -21.08 -6.84 1.08
C ALA A 101 -20.63 -5.39 0.86
N LEU A 102 -20.72 -4.86 -0.37
CA LEU A 102 -20.36 -3.48 -0.68
C LEU A 102 -21.24 -2.51 0.10
N ARG A 103 -20.65 -1.73 1.01
CA ARG A 103 -21.37 -0.76 1.85
C ARG A 103 -20.58 0.52 1.99
N ILE A 104 -21.32 1.62 2.03
CA ILE A 104 -20.84 2.93 2.47
C ILE A 104 -21.63 3.21 3.74
N ASN A 105 -20.95 3.21 4.88
CA ASN A 105 -21.58 3.32 6.18
C ASN A 105 -20.81 4.30 7.08
N ARG A 106 -21.19 4.36 8.35
CA ARG A 106 -20.52 5.17 9.38
C ARG A 106 -19.00 4.95 9.41
N ASP A 107 -18.54 3.71 9.29
CA ASP A 107 -17.10 3.37 9.29
C ASP A 107 -16.36 4.04 8.12
N THR A 108 -17.01 4.22 6.96
CA THR A 108 -16.41 4.96 5.83
C THR A 108 -16.14 6.41 6.22
N PHE A 109 -17.11 7.06 6.86
CA PHE A 109 -16.99 8.45 7.29
C PHE A 109 -15.96 8.62 8.40
N GLU A 110 -15.98 7.76 9.41
CA GLU A 110 -14.99 7.77 10.49
C GLU A 110 -13.58 7.57 9.95
N PHE A 111 -13.40 6.61 9.03
CA PHE A 111 -12.11 6.36 8.38
C PHE A 111 -11.61 7.58 7.60
N LEU A 112 -12.49 8.25 6.83
CA LEU A 112 -12.13 9.48 6.11
C LEU A 112 -11.76 10.62 7.06
N ILE A 113 -12.45 10.77 8.20
CA ILE A 113 -12.11 11.76 9.22
C ILE A 113 -10.71 11.47 9.78
N TYR A 114 -10.40 10.21 10.12
CA TYR A 114 -9.06 9.84 10.59
C TYR A 114 -7.98 10.13 9.55
N LEU A 115 -8.23 9.83 8.28
CA LEU A 115 -7.31 10.15 7.18
C LEU A 115 -7.10 11.65 7.02
N ALA A 116 -8.17 12.46 7.12
CA ALA A 116 -8.08 13.91 7.05
C ALA A 116 -7.25 14.49 8.21
N VAL A 117 -7.47 14.02 9.44
CA VAL A 117 -6.67 14.43 10.62
C VAL A 117 -5.20 14.03 10.43
N LEU A 118 -4.92 12.81 9.98
CA LEU A 118 -3.56 12.36 9.71
C LEU A 118 -2.88 13.18 8.61
N HIS A 119 -3.60 13.56 7.57
CA HIS A 119 -3.08 14.44 6.53
C HIS A 119 -2.73 15.84 7.07
N LEU A 120 -3.59 16.42 7.91
CA LEU A 120 -3.31 17.71 8.57
C LEU A 120 -2.08 17.63 9.46
N VAL A 121 -1.97 16.57 10.28
CA VAL A 121 -0.78 16.34 11.12
C VAL A 121 0.48 16.17 10.27
N ALA A 122 0.40 15.43 9.17
CA ALA A 122 1.54 15.27 8.26
C ALA A 122 1.99 16.61 7.68
N ARG A 123 1.05 17.50 7.34
CA ARG A 123 1.36 18.85 6.85
C ARG A 123 2.03 19.72 7.90
N GLU A 124 1.52 19.71 9.14
CA GLU A 124 2.12 20.45 10.26
C GLU A 124 3.54 19.95 10.58
N VAL A 125 3.74 18.63 10.60
CA VAL A 125 5.07 18.03 10.84
C VAL A 125 6.06 18.41 9.74
N ASP A 126 5.63 18.36 8.48
CA ASP A 126 6.46 18.71 7.34
C ASP A 126 6.85 20.20 7.36
N GLU A 127 5.90 21.09 7.69
CA GLU A 127 6.15 22.51 7.87
C GLU A 127 7.09 22.79 9.06
N TYR A 128 6.92 22.08 10.18
CA TYR A 128 7.81 22.17 11.33
C TYR A 128 9.24 21.75 10.98
N ILE A 129 9.41 20.63 10.26
CA ILE A 129 10.74 20.18 9.79
C ILE A 129 11.37 21.24 8.89
N ARG A 130 10.60 21.80 7.96
CA ARG A 130 11.09 22.85 7.05
C ARG A 130 11.53 24.12 7.78
N ILE A 131 10.77 24.58 8.78
CA ILE A 131 11.05 25.85 9.48
C ILE A 131 12.19 25.68 10.49
N TYR A 132 12.15 24.61 11.30
CA TYR A 132 13.00 24.47 12.48
C TYR A 132 14.19 23.53 12.28
N LEU A 133 14.12 22.64 11.29
CA LEU A 133 15.15 21.65 10.98
C LEU A 133 15.71 21.81 9.56
N SER A 134 15.56 22.98 8.94
CA SER A 134 16.08 23.28 7.60
C SER A 134 17.55 22.91 7.42
N ASN A 135 18.38 23.21 8.42
CA ASN A 135 19.81 22.86 8.43
C ASN A 135 20.08 21.33 8.45
N PHE A 136 19.07 20.52 8.80
CA PHE A 136 19.12 19.06 8.86
C PHE A 136 18.18 18.39 7.85
N GLU A 137 17.55 19.14 6.95
CA GLU A 137 16.53 18.64 6.02
C GLU A 137 17.05 17.45 5.20
N THR A 138 18.27 17.57 4.66
CA THR A 138 18.94 16.50 3.91
C THR A 138 19.12 15.23 4.75
N ILE A 139 19.48 15.38 6.04
CA ILE A 139 19.68 14.22 6.93
C ILE A 139 18.33 13.54 7.22
N VAL A 140 17.28 14.32 7.53
CA VAL A 140 15.93 13.81 7.78
C VAL A 140 15.41 13.06 6.55
N GLN A 141 15.56 13.64 5.36
CA GLN A 141 15.18 13.00 4.11
C GLN A 141 15.93 11.69 3.87
N VAL A 142 17.25 11.65 4.09
CA VAL A 142 18.05 10.42 3.95
C VAL A 142 17.59 9.34 4.93
N VAL A 143 17.29 9.68 6.18
CA VAL A 143 16.79 8.74 7.18
C VAL A 143 15.44 8.15 6.75
N ILE A 144 14.49 9.00 6.34
CA ILE A 144 13.16 8.56 5.89
C ILE A 144 13.29 7.67 4.64
N MET A 145 14.12 8.06 3.67
CA MET A 145 14.34 7.27 2.44
C MET A 145 14.96 5.91 2.77
N SER A 146 15.98 5.88 3.62
CA SER A 146 16.65 4.64 4.03
C SER A 146 15.69 3.71 4.77
N PHE A 147 14.83 4.26 5.62
CA PHE A 147 13.80 3.52 6.33
C PHE A 147 12.76 2.92 5.37
N VAL A 148 12.20 3.73 4.46
CA VAL A 148 11.25 3.28 3.44
C VAL A 148 11.87 2.21 2.55
N ALA A 149 13.11 2.39 2.10
CA ALA A 149 13.82 1.42 1.27
C ALA A 149 14.02 0.09 2.01
N SER A 150 14.45 0.13 3.28
CA SER A 150 14.66 -1.06 4.10
C SER A 150 13.35 -1.85 4.30
N ILE A 151 12.25 -1.16 4.63
CA ILE A 151 10.94 -1.80 4.77
C ILE A 151 10.46 -2.38 3.45
N THR A 152 10.65 -1.65 2.35
CA THR A 152 10.25 -2.14 1.02
C THR A 152 11.03 -3.39 0.63
N LEU A 153 12.33 -3.46 0.95
CA LEU A 153 13.15 -4.65 0.72
C LEU A 153 12.66 -5.85 1.54
N ILE A 154 12.35 -5.66 2.82
CA ILE A 154 11.75 -6.71 3.66
C ILE A 154 10.40 -7.15 3.08
N GLY A 155 9.57 -6.19 2.66
CA GLY A 155 8.29 -6.45 2.00
C GLY A 155 8.41 -7.22 0.69
N LEU A 156 9.46 -6.97 -0.10
CA LEU A 156 9.76 -7.72 -1.33
C LEU A 156 10.13 -9.17 -1.02
N VAL A 157 10.97 -9.41 -0.01
CA VAL A 157 11.34 -10.77 0.43
C VAL A 157 10.09 -11.52 0.91
N LEU A 158 9.26 -10.85 1.70
CA LEU A 158 7.99 -11.39 2.19
C LEU A 158 7.01 -11.70 1.04
N GLY A 159 6.86 -10.78 0.10
CA GLY A 159 6.02 -10.96 -1.09
C GLY A 159 6.49 -12.12 -1.96
N ALA A 160 7.80 -12.23 -2.21
CA ALA A 160 8.38 -13.37 -2.93
C ALA A 160 8.15 -14.70 -2.20
N TYR A 161 8.24 -14.71 -0.87
CA TYR A 161 7.95 -15.89 -0.06
C TYR A 161 6.46 -16.30 -0.15
N LEU A 162 5.54 -15.35 -0.05
CA LEU A 162 4.10 -15.58 -0.23
C LEU A 162 3.79 -16.11 -1.64
N LEU A 163 4.44 -15.55 -2.67
CA LEU A 163 4.36 -16.04 -4.05
C LEU A 163 5.04 -17.41 -4.24
N LYS A 164 5.94 -17.85 -3.37
CA LYS A 164 6.46 -19.21 -3.45
C LYS A 164 5.42 -20.21 -2.95
N ILE A 165 4.72 -19.86 -1.87
CA ILE A 165 3.83 -20.78 -1.16
C ILE A 165 2.39 -20.77 -1.71
N HIS A 166 2.00 -19.76 -2.50
CA HIS A 166 0.63 -19.66 -3.03
C HIS A 166 0.13 -20.92 -3.77
N LYS A 167 1.01 -21.70 -4.42
CA LYS A 167 0.62 -22.94 -5.11
C LYS A 167 0.20 -24.04 -4.15
N GLU A 168 0.97 -24.22 -3.06
CA GLU A 168 0.60 -25.13 -1.98
C GLU A 168 -0.69 -24.65 -1.32
N LEU A 169 -0.83 -23.33 -1.18
CA LEU A 169 -2.01 -22.70 -0.60
C LEU A 169 -3.28 -22.85 -1.46
N ALA A 170 -3.17 -22.79 -2.78
CA ALA A 170 -4.29 -22.96 -3.70
C ALA A 170 -4.89 -24.37 -3.69
N SER A 171 -4.16 -25.34 -3.11
CA SER A 171 -4.66 -26.71 -2.90
C SER A 171 -5.44 -26.90 -1.60
N LEU A 172 -5.48 -25.88 -0.73
CA LEU A 172 -6.27 -25.91 0.49
C LEU A 172 -7.77 -25.83 0.18
N VAL A 173 -8.54 -26.67 0.86
CA VAL A 173 -10.00 -26.70 0.78
C VAL A 173 -10.62 -25.61 1.66
N ASP A 174 -9.90 -25.15 2.69
CA ASP A 174 -10.37 -24.14 3.64
C ASP A 174 -10.06 -22.72 3.18
N ALA A 175 -11.03 -21.82 3.40
CA ALA A 175 -10.88 -20.40 3.10
C ALA A 175 -9.90 -19.73 4.07
N VAL A 176 -9.01 -18.90 3.54
CA VAL A 176 -8.06 -18.09 4.31
C VAL A 176 -8.75 -16.83 4.80
N ASP A 177 -8.71 -16.56 6.11
CA ASP A 177 -9.20 -15.28 6.64
C ASP A 177 -8.23 -14.14 6.32
N VAL A 178 -8.53 -13.44 5.23
CA VAL A 178 -7.72 -12.33 4.74
C VAL A 178 -8.31 -10.97 5.08
N VAL A 179 -9.37 -10.92 5.89
CA VAL A 179 -10.03 -9.65 6.24
C VAL A 179 -9.07 -8.71 6.99
N PRO A 180 -8.36 -9.13 8.06
CA PRO A 180 -7.42 -8.25 8.75
C PRO A 180 -6.29 -7.69 7.85
N PRO A 181 -5.54 -8.51 7.08
CA PRO A 181 -4.47 -7.97 6.24
C PRO A 181 -4.99 -7.10 5.11
N VAL A 182 -6.17 -7.38 4.54
CA VAL A 182 -6.76 -6.52 3.50
C VAL A 182 -7.20 -5.17 4.09
N LYS A 183 -7.76 -5.14 5.31
CA LYS A 183 -8.07 -3.87 6.00
C LYS A 183 -6.82 -3.03 6.22
N THR A 184 -5.75 -3.63 6.74
CA THR A 184 -4.46 -2.93 6.92
C THR A 184 -3.88 -2.44 5.59
N SER A 185 -4.04 -3.21 4.51
CA SER A 185 -3.63 -2.79 3.16
C SER A 185 -4.42 -1.57 2.67
N CYS A 186 -5.73 -1.48 2.93
CA CYS A 186 -6.53 -0.30 2.60
C CYS A 186 -6.02 0.96 3.32
N ILE A 187 -5.57 0.83 4.56
CA ILE A 187 -4.93 1.93 5.29
C ILE A 187 -3.64 2.36 4.59
N ALA A 188 -2.81 1.39 4.21
CA ALA A 188 -1.55 1.66 3.53
C ALA A 188 -1.74 2.38 2.17
N PHE A 189 -2.68 1.89 1.34
CA PHE A 189 -3.02 2.53 0.07
C PHE A 189 -3.59 3.94 0.27
N SER A 190 -4.38 4.15 1.33
CA SER A 190 -4.84 5.50 1.68
C SER A 190 -3.69 6.45 1.99
N PHE A 191 -2.62 5.99 2.66
CA PHE A 191 -1.44 6.81 2.90
C PHE A 191 -0.67 7.16 1.62
N VAL A 192 -0.58 6.23 0.67
CA VAL A 192 -0.01 6.52 -0.66
C VAL A 192 -0.86 7.54 -1.41
N GLY A 193 -2.19 7.41 -1.37
CA GLY A 193 -3.10 8.37 -1.98
C GLY A 193 -3.03 9.76 -1.33
N LEU A 194 -2.99 9.82 0.00
CA LEU A 194 -2.77 11.07 0.74
C LEU A 194 -1.42 11.71 0.41
N TYR A 195 -0.37 10.91 0.19
CA TYR A 195 0.92 11.43 -0.28
C TYR A 195 0.80 12.06 -1.68
N GLY A 196 0.06 11.44 -2.59
CA GLY A 196 -0.25 12.00 -3.92
C GLY A 196 -0.93 13.36 -3.84
N ILE A 197 -1.88 13.53 -2.91
CA ILE A 197 -2.55 14.82 -2.64
C ILE A 197 -1.57 15.82 -2.00
N HIS A 198 -0.80 15.38 -1.01
CA HIS A 198 0.16 16.21 -0.27
C HIS A 198 1.27 16.78 -1.16
N ARG A 199 1.62 16.08 -2.26
CA ARG A 199 2.64 16.56 -3.19
C ARG A 199 2.28 17.90 -3.85
N VAL A 200 1.00 18.23 -4.01
CA VAL A 200 0.56 19.49 -4.64
C VAL A 200 1.02 20.72 -3.88
N SER A 201 1.24 20.62 -2.56
CA SER A 201 1.73 21.74 -1.77
C SER A 201 3.24 21.96 -1.86
N HIS A 202 3.97 21.13 -2.63
CA HIS A 202 5.44 21.14 -2.67
C HIS A 202 6.00 21.21 -4.08
N THR A 203 6.87 22.18 -4.33
CA THR A 203 7.55 22.39 -5.63
C THR A 203 8.65 21.36 -5.90
N ILE A 204 9.12 20.63 -4.88
CA ILE A 204 10.15 19.59 -4.99
C ILE A 204 9.59 18.30 -4.38
N PRO A 205 9.77 17.13 -5.01
CA PRO A 205 9.37 15.85 -4.42
C PRO A 205 10.10 15.62 -3.09
N HIS A 206 9.36 15.75 -1.98
CA HIS A 206 9.86 15.52 -0.63
C HIS A 206 9.49 14.11 -0.13
N SER A 207 10.40 13.51 0.64
CA SER A 207 10.18 12.24 1.34
C SER A 207 9.29 12.48 2.56
N CYS A 208 7.97 12.39 2.35
CA CYS A 208 6.99 12.62 3.39
C CYS A 208 6.85 11.39 4.31
N PHE A 209 6.60 11.64 5.60
CA PHE A 209 6.29 10.61 6.60
C PHE A 209 5.11 9.70 6.20
N LEU A 210 4.18 10.17 5.37
CA LEU A 210 3.08 9.37 4.83
C LEU A 210 3.57 8.13 4.05
N LEU A 211 4.67 8.23 3.30
CA LEU A 211 5.24 7.07 2.60
C LEU A 211 5.86 6.06 3.57
N ALA A 212 6.44 6.52 4.67
CA ALA A 212 6.95 5.65 5.73
C ALA A 212 5.81 4.89 6.42
N LEU A 213 4.71 5.57 6.72
CA LEU A 213 3.50 4.95 7.28
C LEU A 213 2.86 3.95 6.31
N ALA A 214 2.83 4.27 5.02
CA ALA A 214 2.34 3.37 3.97
C ALA A 214 3.18 2.09 3.92
N ALA A 215 4.51 2.22 3.85
CA ALA A 215 5.42 1.08 3.81
C ALA A 215 5.29 0.20 5.07
N LEU A 216 5.23 0.82 6.25
CA LEU A 216 5.07 0.12 7.52
C LEU A 216 3.72 -0.64 7.58
N SER A 217 2.64 0.00 7.14
CA SER A 217 1.31 -0.62 7.12
C SER A 217 1.23 -1.78 6.13
N LEU A 218 1.87 -1.68 4.95
CA LEU A 218 2.00 -2.80 4.02
C LEU A 218 2.80 -3.96 4.61
N LEU A 219 3.89 -3.66 5.33
CA LEU A 219 4.66 -4.70 6.02
C LEU A 219 3.82 -5.42 7.08
N VAL A 220 3.08 -4.66 7.89
CA VAL A 220 2.17 -5.23 8.90
C VAL A 220 1.10 -6.09 8.24
N ALA A 221 0.50 -5.64 7.14
CA ALA A 221 -0.47 -6.42 6.37
C ALA A 221 0.14 -7.73 5.85
N GLY A 222 1.37 -7.68 5.33
CA GLY A 222 2.09 -8.88 4.88
C GLY A 222 2.38 -9.85 6.02
N VAL A 223 2.80 -9.35 7.18
CA VAL A 223 3.07 -10.18 8.37
C VAL A 223 1.78 -10.80 8.91
N GLN A 224 0.68 -10.04 8.97
CA GLN A 224 -0.64 -10.55 9.35
C GLN A 224 -1.07 -11.69 8.44
N LEU A 225 -0.93 -11.51 7.11
CA LEU A 225 -1.25 -12.55 6.15
C LEU A 225 -0.35 -13.77 6.36
N LEU A 226 0.97 -13.58 6.51
CA LEU A 226 1.89 -14.68 6.74
C LEU A 226 1.57 -15.46 8.01
N LEU A 227 1.30 -14.78 9.13
CA LEU A 227 0.94 -15.41 10.40
C LEU A 227 -0.33 -16.24 10.28
N GLU A 228 -1.35 -15.72 9.60
CA GLU A 228 -2.58 -16.43 9.34
C GLU A 228 -2.31 -17.72 8.52
N LEU A 229 -1.55 -17.59 7.44
CA LEU A 229 -1.16 -18.72 6.59
C LEU A 229 -0.34 -19.77 7.34
N GLU A 230 0.66 -19.34 8.11
CA GLU A 230 1.58 -20.23 8.80
C GLU A 230 0.90 -20.97 9.95
N MET A 231 0.14 -20.25 10.78
CA MET A 231 -0.45 -20.79 12.00
C MET A 231 -1.63 -21.70 11.70
N LYS A 232 -2.51 -21.30 10.78
CA LYS A 232 -3.76 -22.03 10.55
C LYS A 232 -3.68 -23.05 9.41
N TYR A 233 -2.75 -22.91 8.46
CA TYR A 233 -2.74 -23.77 7.27
C TYR A 233 -1.43 -24.54 7.12
N LEU A 234 -0.26 -23.87 7.09
CA LEU A 234 1.01 -24.53 6.79
C LEU A 234 1.51 -25.44 7.92
N LYS A 235 1.41 -25.02 9.19
CA LYS A 235 1.81 -25.85 10.33
C LYS A 235 0.95 -27.12 10.44
N PRO A 236 -0.39 -27.06 10.35
CA PRO A 236 -1.23 -28.25 10.34
C PRO A 236 -0.95 -29.19 9.16
N LEU A 237 -0.79 -28.66 7.93
CA LEU A 237 -0.42 -29.44 6.74
C LEU A 237 0.92 -30.19 6.91
N ARG A 238 1.96 -29.49 7.41
CA ARG A 238 3.28 -30.10 7.65
C ARG A 238 3.26 -31.14 8.76
N ARG A 239 2.35 -31.03 9.73
CA ARG A 239 2.15 -32.07 10.76
C ARG A 239 1.48 -33.30 10.17
N HIS A 240 0.51 -33.14 9.26
CA HIS A 240 -0.19 -34.26 8.62
C HIS A 240 0.67 -34.96 7.56
N ASN A 241 1.46 -34.25 6.75
CA ASN A 241 2.38 -34.85 5.76
C ASN A 241 3.65 -35.49 6.36
N ARG A 242 3.85 -35.40 7.68
CA ARG A 242 4.93 -36.09 8.41
C ARG A 242 4.47 -37.41 9.04
N ILE A 243 3.24 -37.84 8.75
CA ILE A 243 2.67 -39.16 9.04
C ILE A 243 2.67 -39.95 7.74
#